data_AF-A0A963JRW7-F1
#
_entry.id   AF-A0A963JRW7-F1
#
_cell.length_a   1.000
_cell.length_b   1.000
_cell.length_c   1.000
_cell.angle_alpha   90.00
_cell.angle_beta   90.00
_cell.angle_gamma   90.00
#
_symmetry.space_group_name_H-M   'P 1'
#
loop_
_entity.id
_entity.type
_entity.pdbx_description
1 polymer ?
#
loop_
_entity_poly.entity_id
_entity_poly.type
_entity_poly.pdbx_seq_one_letter_code
_entity_poly.pdbx_strand_id
1 'polypeptide(L)' 'MAVVALPLLLALLHATETLRLPVFDRLDHLIYDARLRATMPRTLDDRIVIVDIDEDSLARVGQWPWGRDRLARFAQEI' A
#
# COMPACT_ATOMS: atom_id res chain seq x y z
N MET A 1 41.09 6.30 -4.27
CA MET A 1 40.24 6.86 -3.19
C MET A 1 39.00 7.59 -3.73
N ALA A 2 39.13 8.52 -4.68
CA ALA A 2 37.98 9.29 -5.20
C ALA A 2 36.88 8.44 -5.87
N VAL A 3 37.24 7.33 -6.53
CA VAL A 3 36.30 6.45 -7.25
C VAL A 3 35.28 5.77 -6.31
N VAL A 4 35.65 5.53 -5.04
CA VAL A 4 34.75 4.93 -4.02
C VAL A 4 33.99 6.01 -3.26
N ALA A 5 34.59 7.19 -3.08
CA ALA A 5 33.99 8.29 -2.34
C ALA A 5 32.73 8.84 -3.04
N LEU A 6 32.71 8.89 -4.37
CA LEU A 6 31.57 9.39 -5.15
C LEU A 6 30.30 8.52 -5.00
N PRO A 7 30.32 7.19 -5.25
CA PRO A 7 29.14 6.35 -5.05
C PRO A 7 28.72 6.28 -3.57
N LEU A 8 29.68 6.33 -2.63
CA LEU A 8 29.37 6.38 -1.20
C LEU A 8 28.64 7.68 -0.82
N LEU A 9 29.10 8.83 -1.32
CA LEU A 9 28.43 10.12 -1.09
C LEU A 9 27.02 10.13 -1.70
N LEU A 10 26.85 9.62 -2.92
CA LEU A 10 25.53 9.49 -3.55
C LEU A 10 24.59 8.58 -2.74
N ALA A 11 25.11 7.46 -2.23
CA ALA A 11 24.35 6.56 -1.37
C ALA A 11 23.94 7.23 -0.04
N LEU A 12 24.84 7.99 0.60
CA LEU A 12 24.51 8.75 1.81
C LEU A 12 23.46 9.82 1.54
N LEU A 13 23.61 10.61 0.46
CA LEU A 13 22.65 11.65 0.09
C LEU A 13 21.27 11.07 -0.24
N HIS A 14 21.22 9.87 -0.81
CA HIS A 14 19.98 9.14 -1.03
C HIS A 14 19.39 8.64 0.30
N ALA A 15 20.20 8.06 1.18
CA ALA A 15 19.78 7.54 2.48
C ALA A 15 19.24 8.62 3.42
N THR A 16 19.74 9.86 3.33
CA THR A 16 19.23 11.01 4.08
C THR A 16 18.06 11.73 3.39
N GLU A 17 17.49 11.12 2.33
CA GLU A 17 16.46 11.68 1.45
C GLU A 17 16.78 13.07 0.86
N THR A 18 18.05 13.50 0.93
CA THR A 18 18.49 14.82 0.45
C THR A 18 18.56 14.85 -1.07
N LEU A 19 18.86 13.70 -1.69
CA LEU A 19 18.77 13.47 -3.13
C LEU A 19 17.92 12.22 -3.37
N ARG A 20 16.64 12.42 -3.69
CA ARG A 20 15.78 11.33 -4.15
C ARG A 20 16.12 11.00 -5.59
N LEU A 21 16.47 9.74 -5.83
CA LEU A 21 16.77 9.21 -7.15
C LEU A 21 15.58 8.32 -7.55
N PRO A 22 14.64 8.81 -8.36
CA PRO A 22 13.36 8.15 -8.63
C PRO A 22 13.49 6.74 -9.24
N VAL A 23 14.66 6.45 -9.83
CA VAL A 23 14.98 5.14 -10.38
C VAL A 23 15.07 4.06 -9.29
N PHE A 24 15.61 4.40 -8.12
CA PHE A 24 15.70 3.46 -7.00
C PHE A 24 14.32 3.18 -6.41
N ASP A 25 13.51 4.23 -6.19
CA ASP A 25 12.12 4.07 -5.73
C ASP A 25 11.30 3.16 -6.66
N ARG A 26 11.49 3.32 -7.98
CA ARG A 26 10.81 2.48 -8.97
C ARG A 26 11.29 1.04 -8.95
N LEU A 27 12.59 0.81 -8.80
CA LEU A 27 13.15 -0.53 -8.67
C LEU A 27 12.65 -1.20 -7.39
N ASP A 28 12.60 -0.47 -6.27
CA ASP A 28 12.10 -0.97 -5.00
C ASP A 28 10.63 -1.37 -5.10
N HIS A 29 9.77 -0.55 -5.73
CA HIS A 29 8.37 -0.91 -5.98
C HIS A 29 8.24 -2.16 -6.86
N LEU A 30 9.05 -2.29 -7.92
CA LEU A 30 9.04 -3.47 -8.79
C LEU A 30 9.45 -4.75 -8.04
N ILE A 31 10.52 -4.67 -7.25
CA ILE A 31 11.00 -5.80 -6.44
C ILE A 31 9.97 -6.16 -5.37
N TYR A 32 9.35 -5.16 -4.73
CA TYR A 32 8.31 -5.35 -3.74
C TYR A 32 7.11 -6.10 -4.34
N ASP A 33 6.59 -5.64 -5.48
CA ASP A 33 5.47 -6.27 -6.17
C ASP A 33 5.79 -7.72 -6.58
N ALA A 34 6.99 -7.95 -7.12
CA ALA A 34 7.44 -9.29 -7.52
C ALA A 34 7.51 -10.23 -6.31
N ARG A 35 8.11 -9.76 -5.20
CA ARG A 35 8.18 -10.51 -3.95
C ARG A 35 6.79 -10.81 -3.41
N LEU A 36 5.93 -9.80 -3.32
CA LEU A 36 4.57 -9.93 -2.82
C LEU A 36 3.80 -11.00 -3.62
N ARG A 37 3.80 -10.92 -4.95
CA ARG A 37 3.13 -11.91 -5.82
C ARG A 37 3.74 -13.31 -5.72
N ALA A 38 5.04 -13.42 -5.51
CA ALA A 38 5.72 -14.71 -5.36
C ALA A 38 5.41 -15.37 -4.00
N THR A 39 5.25 -14.57 -2.94
CA THR A 39 5.01 -15.07 -1.57
C THR A 39 3.55 -15.06 -1.15
N MET A 40 2.66 -14.44 -1.93
CA MET A 40 1.23 -14.33 -1.60
C MET A 40 0.58 -15.72 -1.59
N PRO A 41 -0.12 -16.10 -0.49
CA PRO A 41 -0.96 -17.28 -0.49
C PRO A 41 -2.01 -17.15 -1.59
N ARG A 42 -2.05 -18.09 -2.53
CA ARG A 42 -3.03 -18.11 -3.63
C ARG A 42 -4.38 -18.68 -3.18
N THR A 43 -4.76 -18.41 -1.94
CA THR A 43 -5.95 -18.93 -1.28
C THR A 43 -6.80 -17.77 -0.81
N LEU A 44 -8.12 -17.93 -0.89
CA LEU A 44 -9.03 -17.01 -0.23
C LEU A 44 -8.93 -17.24 1.30
N ASP A 45 -8.90 -16.17 2.08
CA ASP A 45 -9.08 -16.25 3.53
C ASP A 45 -10.53 -15.88 3.83
N ASP A 46 -11.33 -16.87 4.25
CA ASP A 46 -12.77 -16.70 4.49
C ASP A 46 -13.09 -15.69 5.60
N ARG A 47 -12.09 -15.26 6.37
CA ARG A 47 -12.22 -14.23 7.41
C ARG A 47 -12.16 -12.81 6.83
N ILE A 48 -11.74 -12.64 5.58
CA ILE A 48 -11.54 -11.35 4.93
C ILE A 48 -12.61 -11.16 3.86
N VAL A 49 -13.47 -10.17 4.03
CA VAL A 49 -14.46 -9.77 3.02
C VAL A 49 -14.15 -8.36 2.53
N ILE A 50 -14.09 -8.20 1.20
CA ILE A 50 -13.91 -6.92 0.54
C ILE A 50 -15.30 -6.41 0.17
N VAL A 51 -15.67 -5.26 0.72
CA VAL A 51 -16.94 -4.58 0.43
C VAL A 51 -16.62 -3.30 -0.34
N ASP A 52 -17.25 -3.14 -1.49
CA ASP A 52 -17.18 -1.91 -2.27
C ASP A 52 -18.25 -0.92 -1.81
N ILE A 53 -17.92 0.37 -1.78
CA ILE A 53 -18.84 1.44 -1.40
C ILE A 53 -19.03 2.35 -2.61
N ASP A 54 -20.14 2.11 -3.31
CA ASP A 54 -20.53 2.85 -4.50
C ASP A 54 -21.45 4.05 -4.17
N GLU A 55 -21.64 4.93 -5.15
CA GLU A 55 -22.50 6.10 -5.05
C GLU A 55 -23.96 5.73 -4.70
N ASP A 56 -24.46 4.60 -5.21
CA ASP A 56 -25.81 4.12 -4.93
C ASP A 56 -25.96 3.73 -3.46
N SER A 57 -24.93 3.12 -2.87
CA SER A 57 -24.86 2.78 -1.45
C SER A 57 -24.76 4.04 -0.60
N LEU A 58 -23.98 5.03 -1.01
CA LEU A 58 -23.93 6.33 -0.33
C LEU A 58 -25.27 7.07 -0.43
N ALA A 59 -25.99 6.96 -1.55
CA ALA A 59 -27.32 7.55 -1.70
C ALA A 59 -28.36 6.89 -0.78
N ARG A 60 -28.28 5.56 -0.59
CA ARG A 60 -29.18 4.80 0.29
C ARG A 60 -28.84 4.95 1.78
N VAL A 61 -27.56 4.88 2.11
CA VAL A 61 -27.07 4.75 3.49
C VAL A 61 -26.67 6.11 4.07
N GLY A 62 -26.27 7.05 3.22
CA GLY A 62 -25.76 8.37 3.56
C GLY A 62 -24.26 8.52 3.29
N GLN A 63 -23.77 9.75 3.43
CA GLN A 63 -22.37 10.10 3.20
C GLN A 63 -21.41 9.33 4.11
N TRP A 64 -20.33 8.83 3.52
CA TRP A 64 -19.18 8.26 4.22
C TRP A 64 -18.27 9.37 4.80
N PRO A 65 -17.58 9.18 5.95
CA PRO A 65 -17.49 7.98 6.78
C PRO A 65 -18.67 7.80 7.75
N TRP A 66 -19.15 6.56 7.85
CA TRP A 66 -20.21 6.20 8.79
C TRP A 66 -19.66 5.98 10.21
N GLY A 67 -20.55 6.09 11.21
CA GLY A 67 -20.25 5.73 12.59
C GLY A 67 -19.91 4.24 12.76
N ARG A 68 -19.14 3.90 13.81
CA ARG A 68 -18.72 2.52 14.09
C ARG A 68 -19.90 1.59 14.39
N ASP A 69 -20.98 2.11 14.96
CA ASP A 69 -22.24 1.40 15.20
C ASP A 69 -22.84 0.85 13.89
N ARG A 70 -22.78 1.66 12.83
CA ARG A 70 -23.28 1.27 11.51
C ARG A 70 -22.36 0.27 10.83
N LEU A 71 -21.05 0.51 10.88
CA LEU A 71 -20.07 -0.43 10.35
C LEU A 71 -20.15 -1.80 11.03
N ALA A 72 -20.36 -1.84 12.35
CA ALA A 72 -20.51 -3.09 13.09
C ALA A 72 -21.76 -3.88 12.68
N ARG A 73 -22.87 -3.19 12.37
CA ARG A 73 -24.08 -3.85 11.84
C ARG A 73 -23.82 -4.47 10.46
N PHE A 74 -23.19 -3.73 9.55
CA PHE A 74 -22.84 -4.28 8.24
C PHE A 74 -21.91 -5.49 8.35
N ALA A 75 -20.93 -5.45 9.25
CA ALA A 75 -20.03 -6.58 9.48
C ALA A 75 -20.72 -7.84 10.05
N GLN A 76 -21.92 -7.71 10.64
CA GLN A 76 -22.72 -8.85 11.12
C GLN A 76 -23.68 -9.40 10.05
N GLU A 77 -23.96 -8.63 9.00
CA GLU A 77 -24.89 -8.99 7.92
C GLU A 77 -24.18 -9.65 6.72
N ILE A 78 -22.85 -9.68 6.74
CA ILE A 78 -21.98 -10.39 5.78
C ILE A 78 -21.82 -11.84 6.23
#